data_AF-A0A2A2K4W3-F1
#
_entry.id   AF-A0A2A2K4W3-F1
#
_cell.length_a   1.000
_cell.length_b   1.000
_cell.length_c   1.000
_cell.angle_alpha   90.00
_cell.angle_beta   90.00
_cell.angle_gamma   90.00
#
_symmetry.space_group_name_H-M   'P 1'
#
loop_
_entity.id
_entity.type
_entity.pdbx_description
1 polymer ?
#
loop_
_entity_poly.entity_id
_entity_poly.type
_entity_poly.pdbx_seq_one_letter_code
_entity_poly.pdbx_strand_id
1 'polypeptide(L)'
;MRKMPLPDPEMMEHWKRDFSAATLQRGERYAEQGLVQIQSHGESRIDSTCRGSGGNVYRQRIIITARPSGQCHVRGNCSCPHWLQGLEQPTPRQDGAEDRRGRMVCYELMLVDDHSSCALRVRKGTREEHGIRYSRIHSLYELLYEPPKYVKEEDLRILRQLSAQNAPYGQERGYTLKGHEGGELLQRVLDTGRLMFIEGLPLLQQGAERRAQFRWVRLDNGDYRGMWYCGEQPLNCILPLIPLFYFDIDTKEVATSSTRSTIACRPPPPCRKNSSTASSQPRT
;
A
#
# COMPACT_ATOMS: atom_id res chain seq x y z
N MET A 1 -53.49 9.53 12.08
CA MET A 1 -52.10 9.04 11.92
C MET A 1 -52.10 7.84 10.98
N ARG A 2 -51.58 7.97 9.76
CA ARG A 2 -51.45 6.83 8.83
C ARG A 2 -50.26 6.00 9.29
N LYS A 3 -50.48 4.72 9.64
CA LYS A 3 -49.40 3.75 9.85
C LYS A 3 -48.58 3.67 8.56
N MET A 4 -47.28 3.95 8.62
CA MET A 4 -46.37 3.58 7.54
C MET A 4 -46.44 2.05 7.37
N PRO A 5 -46.60 1.54 6.14
CA PRO A 5 -46.54 0.11 5.91
C PRO A 5 -45.16 -0.39 6.31
N LEU A 6 -45.12 -1.50 7.06
CA LEU A 6 -43.88 -2.22 7.33
C LEU A 6 -43.27 -2.64 5.98
N PRO A 7 -41.97 -2.45 5.77
CA PRO A 7 -41.32 -2.88 4.55
C PRO A 7 -41.47 -4.40 4.34
N ASP A 8 -41.63 -4.78 3.08
CA ASP A 8 -41.77 -6.17 2.62
C ASP A 8 -40.61 -7.06 3.16
N PRO A 9 -40.89 -8.22 3.78
CA PRO A 9 -39.85 -9.10 4.32
C PRO A 9 -38.77 -9.52 3.31
N GLU A 10 -39.11 -9.65 2.02
CA GLU A 10 -38.10 -9.97 0.99
C GLU A 10 -37.13 -8.80 0.74
N MET A 11 -37.56 -7.56 0.97
CA MET A 11 -36.74 -6.36 0.82
C MET A 11 -35.65 -6.26 1.90
N MET A 12 -35.87 -6.89 3.07
CA MET A 12 -34.98 -6.82 4.23
C MET A 12 -33.77 -7.76 4.16
N GLU A 13 -33.66 -8.61 3.14
CA GLU A 13 -32.58 -9.61 3.04
C GLU A 13 -31.69 -9.45 1.79
N HIS A 14 -31.89 -8.41 0.98
CA HIS A 14 -31.04 -8.13 -0.19
C HIS A 14 -29.57 -7.91 0.18
N TRP A 15 -29.31 -7.37 1.37
CA TRP A 15 -27.94 -7.13 1.86
C TRP A 15 -27.13 -8.42 1.97
N LYS A 16 -27.76 -9.58 2.22
CA LYS A 16 -27.05 -10.88 2.28
C LYS A 16 -26.38 -11.22 0.96
N ARG A 17 -26.90 -10.73 -0.17
CA ARG A 17 -26.33 -10.98 -1.51
C ARG A 17 -24.97 -10.31 -1.72
N ASP A 18 -24.64 -9.29 -0.93
CA ASP A 18 -23.35 -8.60 -1.00
C ASP A 18 -22.23 -9.37 -0.30
N PHE A 19 -22.55 -10.49 0.36
CA PHE A 19 -21.60 -11.33 1.08
C PHE A 19 -21.57 -12.74 0.50
N SER A 20 -20.38 -13.36 0.50
CA SER A 20 -20.28 -14.79 0.19
C SER A 20 -20.99 -15.62 1.27
N ALA A 21 -21.53 -16.79 0.91
CA ALA A 21 -22.18 -17.71 1.86
C ALA A 21 -21.24 -18.08 3.03
N ALA A 22 -19.95 -18.30 2.76
CA ALA A 22 -18.95 -18.58 3.79
C ALA A 22 -18.72 -17.37 4.72
N THR A 23 -18.83 -16.14 4.22
CA THR A 23 -18.73 -14.93 5.04
C THR A 23 -19.94 -14.79 5.96
N LEU A 24 -21.16 -15.04 5.46
CA LEU A 24 -22.39 -14.99 6.25
C LEU A 24 -22.39 -16.04 7.35
N GLN A 25 -22.11 -17.30 7.00
CA GLN A 25 -22.05 -18.41 7.96
C GLN A 25 -21.05 -18.15 9.09
N ARG A 26 -19.90 -17.54 8.79
CA ARG A 26 -18.93 -17.13 9.82
C ARG A 26 -19.49 -16.03 10.72
N GLY A 27 -20.16 -15.03 10.14
CA GLY A 27 -20.79 -13.95 10.90
C GLY A 27 -21.85 -14.46 11.86
N GLU A 28 -22.73 -15.36 11.39
CA GLU A 28 -23.77 -16.02 12.20
C GLU A 28 -23.14 -16.80 13.36
N ARG A 29 -22.14 -17.65 13.06
CA ARG A 29 -21.43 -18.40 14.09
C ARG A 29 -20.79 -17.51 15.15
N TYR A 30 -20.22 -16.36 14.76
CA TYR A 30 -19.64 -15.42 15.72
C TYR A 30 -20.69 -14.76 16.61
N ALA A 31 -21.87 -14.47 16.07
CA ALA A 31 -22.99 -13.95 16.85
C ALA A 31 -23.52 -15.01 17.84
N GLU A 32 -23.74 -16.24 17.38
CA GLU A 32 -24.20 -17.36 18.22
C GLU A 32 -23.23 -17.69 19.36
N GLN A 33 -21.92 -17.60 19.09
CA GLN A 33 -20.87 -17.84 20.09
C GLN A 33 -20.65 -16.64 21.04
N GLY A 34 -21.42 -15.56 20.89
CA GLY A 34 -21.26 -14.34 21.69
C GLY A 34 -19.91 -13.66 21.49
N LEU A 35 -19.25 -13.92 20.36
CA LEU A 35 -17.96 -13.33 20.01
C LEU A 35 -18.12 -11.91 19.49
N VAL A 36 -19.33 -11.48 19.13
CA VAL A 36 -19.61 -10.11 18.71
C VAL A 36 -20.76 -9.57 19.53
N GLN A 37 -20.60 -8.37 20.09
CA GLN A 37 -21.64 -7.68 20.84
C GLN A 37 -21.78 -6.25 20.34
N ILE A 38 -22.97 -5.87 19.88
CA ILE A 38 -23.25 -4.48 19.50
C ILE A 38 -23.37 -3.65 20.78
N GLN A 39 -22.53 -2.61 20.91
CA GLN A 39 -22.56 -1.70 22.06
C GLN A 39 -23.53 -0.54 21.82
N SER A 40 -23.50 0.02 20.62
CA SER A 40 -24.44 1.06 20.19
C SER A 40 -24.58 1.06 18.67
N HIS A 41 -25.71 1.55 18.18
CA HIS A 41 -25.92 1.78 16.76
C HIS A 41 -26.75 3.05 16.53
N GLY A 42 -26.47 3.73 15.43
CA GLY A 42 -27.27 4.80 14.85
C GLY A 42 -27.47 4.53 13.36
N GLU A 43 -28.06 5.48 12.63
CA GLU A 43 -28.46 5.27 11.22
C GLU A 43 -27.30 4.90 10.28
N SER A 44 -26.11 5.44 10.54
CA SER A 44 -24.93 5.26 9.68
C SER A 44 -23.71 4.72 10.44
N ARG A 45 -23.88 4.31 11.70
CA ARG A 45 -22.76 3.93 12.56
C ARG A 45 -23.14 2.81 13.52
N ILE A 46 -22.26 1.83 13.64
CA ILE A 46 -22.37 0.75 14.63
C ILE A 46 -21.06 0.73 15.41
N ASP A 47 -21.11 0.85 16.73
CA ASP A 47 -20.00 0.53 17.62
C ASP A 47 -20.28 -0.83 18.27
N SER A 48 -19.34 -1.75 18.17
CA SER A 48 -19.44 -3.12 18.68
C SER A 48 -18.15 -3.55 19.35
N THR A 49 -18.20 -4.67 20.07
CA THR A 49 -17.02 -5.40 20.53
C THR A 49 -16.95 -6.76 19.85
N CYS A 50 -15.73 -7.21 19.54
CA CYS A 50 -15.44 -8.48 18.93
C CYS A 50 -14.37 -9.21 19.76
N ARG A 51 -14.62 -10.46 20.12
CA ARG A 51 -13.66 -11.34 20.79
C ARG A 51 -12.86 -12.12 19.75
N GLY A 52 -11.56 -11.89 19.71
CA GLY A 52 -10.65 -12.59 18.82
C GLY A 52 -10.29 -14.00 19.32
N SER A 53 -9.60 -14.76 18.46
CA SER A 53 -9.09 -16.10 18.77
C SER A 53 -8.10 -16.13 19.93
N GLY A 54 -7.39 -15.03 20.17
CA GLY A 54 -6.51 -14.85 21.33
C GLY A 54 -7.22 -14.46 22.64
N GLY A 55 -8.55 -14.60 22.72
CA GLY A 55 -9.37 -14.29 23.90
C GLY A 55 -9.61 -12.80 24.17
N ASN A 56 -8.87 -11.92 23.51
CA ASN A 56 -8.99 -10.47 23.66
C ASN A 56 -10.28 -9.92 23.05
N VAL A 57 -10.81 -8.89 23.70
CA VAL A 57 -12.00 -8.13 23.26
C VAL A 57 -11.55 -6.81 22.65
N TYR A 58 -11.96 -6.56 21.41
CA TYR A 58 -11.62 -5.36 20.65
C TYR A 58 -12.87 -4.56 20.33
N ARG A 59 -12.78 -3.23 20.27
CA ARG A 59 -13.88 -2.37 19.82
C ARG A 59 -13.82 -2.20 18.32
N GLN A 60 -14.93 -2.41 17.64
CA GLN A 60 -15.08 -2.16 16.22
C GLN A 60 -16.07 -1.03 15.99
N ARG A 61 -15.74 -0.11 15.08
CA ARG A 61 -16.63 0.93 14.59
C ARG A 61 -16.87 0.72 13.12
N ILE A 62 -18.12 0.52 12.75
CA ILE A 62 -18.57 0.37 11.37
C ILE A 62 -19.31 1.65 10.99
N ILE A 63 -18.96 2.24 9.85
CA ILE A 63 -19.66 3.38 9.25
C ILE A 63 -20.28 2.91 7.94
N ILE A 64 -21.56 3.16 7.76
CA ILE A 64 -22.33 2.80 6.58
C ILE A 64 -22.74 4.09 5.88
N THR A 65 -22.31 4.26 4.64
CA THR A 65 -22.65 5.42 3.81
C THR A 65 -23.48 4.96 2.62
N ALA A 66 -24.79 5.27 2.64
CA ALA A 66 -25.65 5.05 1.49
C ALA A 66 -25.31 6.07 0.39
N ARG A 67 -25.14 5.60 -0.85
CA ARG A 67 -24.98 6.46 -2.03
C ARG A 67 -26.34 6.66 -2.69
N PRO A 68 -26.57 7.81 -3.37
CA PRO A 68 -27.79 8.06 -4.15
C PRO A 68 -28.08 6.99 -5.22
N SER A 69 -27.06 6.25 -5.65
CA SER A 69 -27.17 5.14 -6.60
C SER A 69 -27.69 3.83 -5.99
N GLY A 70 -28.12 3.82 -4.72
CA GLY A 70 -28.60 2.63 -4.02
C GLY A 70 -27.50 1.70 -3.48
N GLN A 71 -26.22 2.02 -3.70
CA GLN A 71 -25.09 1.24 -3.17
C GLN A 71 -24.68 1.76 -1.78
N CYS A 72 -24.43 0.85 -0.84
CA CYS A 72 -23.92 1.19 0.48
C CYS A 72 -22.42 0.95 0.56
N HIS A 73 -21.67 1.95 1.03
CA HIS A 73 -20.27 1.79 1.36
C HIS A 73 -20.08 1.55 2.86
N VAL A 74 -19.53 0.40 3.22
CA VAL A 74 -19.24 0.02 4.61
C VAL A 74 -17.75 0.22 4.90
N ARG A 75 -17.41 0.97 5.94
CA ARG A 75 -16.04 1.12 6.47
C ARG A 75 -15.98 0.59 7.89
N GLY A 76 -15.03 -0.31 8.16
CA GLY A 76 -14.74 -0.78 9.51
C GLY A 76 -13.42 -0.21 10.03
N ASN A 77 -13.39 0.23 11.28
CA ASN A 77 -12.17 0.52 12.04
C ASN A 77 -12.20 -0.31 13.32
N CYS A 78 -11.17 -1.10 13.57
CA CYS A 78 -11.09 -1.96 14.75
C CYS A 78 -9.95 -1.49 15.67
N SER A 79 -10.21 -1.46 16.98
CA SER A 79 -9.25 -1.10 18.01
C SER A 79 -8.27 -2.23 18.31
N CYS A 80 -8.27 -3.32 17.54
CA CYS A 80 -7.40 -4.45 17.81
C CYS A 80 -5.93 -4.08 17.61
N PRO A 81 -5.08 -4.11 18.66
CA PRO A 81 -3.64 -4.14 18.51
C PRO A 81 -3.26 -5.61 18.30
N HIS A 82 -3.63 -6.19 17.15
CA HIS A 82 -3.37 -7.61 16.91
C HIS A 82 -1.87 -7.94 16.87
N TRP A 83 -1.02 -6.91 16.71
CA TRP A 83 0.44 -7.03 16.70
C TRP A 83 1.06 -7.21 18.09
N LEU A 84 0.34 -6.91 19.19
CA LEU A 84 0.89 -7.04 20.56
C LEU A 84 0.89 -8.48 21.08
N GLN A 85 -0.07 -9.33 20.68
CA GLN A 85 -0.09 -10.75 21.09
C GLN A 85 0.96 -11.62 20.37
N GLY A 86 1.44 -11.16 19.21
CA GLY A 86 2.51 -11.87 18.48
C GLY A 86 3.91 -11.69 19.06
N LEU A 87 4.07 -10.85 20.09
CA LEU A 87 5.35 -10.59 20.74
C LEU A 87 5.66 -11.62 21.86
N GLU A 88 4.65 -12.33 22.38
CA GLU A 88 4.80 -13.20 23.57
C GLU A 88 4.88 -14.70 23.25
N GLN A 89 4.77 -15.11 21.99
CA GLN A 89 4.92 -16.52 21.61
C GLN A 89 6.17 -16.71 20.74
N PRO A 90 7.13 -17.56 21.15
CA PRO A 90 8.15 -18.04 20.23
C PRO A 90 7.43 -18.84 19.16
N THR A 91 7.29 -18.24 17.97
CA THR A 91 6.73 -18.95 16.83
C THR A 91 7.74 -20.04 16.47
N PRO A 92 7.34 -21.32 16.31
CA PRO A 92 8.24 -22.32 15.77
C PRO A 92 8.76 -21.79 14.44
N ARG A 93 10.09 -21.76 14.26
CA ARG A 93 10.71 -21.44 12.97
C ARG A 93 10.14 -22.41 11.95
N GLN A 94 9.17 -21.95 11.15
CA GLN A 94 8.83 -22.64 9.93
C GLN A 94 9.90 -22.24 8.93
N ASP A 95 11.01 -22.97 8.97
CA ASP A 95 11.99 -22.93 7.89
C ASP A 95 11.23 -23.16 6.58
N GLY A 96 11.51 -22.28 5.62
CA GLY A 96 10.71 -22.03 4.43
C GLY A 96 10.70 -23.21 3.49
N ALA A 97 9.92 -24.24 3.82
CA ALA A 97 9.48 -25.22 2.85
C ALA A 97 8.74 -24.45 1.76
N GLU A 98 9.31 -24.39 0.56
CA GLU A 98 8.63 -23.80 -0.58
C GLU A 98 7.25 -24.45 -0.72
N ASP A 99 6.22 -23.62 -0.93
CA ASP A 99 4.88 -24.13 -1.15
C ASP A 99 4.94 -25.10 -2.32
N ARG A 100 4.43 -26.33 -2.14
CA ARG A 100 4.48 -27.38 -3.17
C ARG A 100 3.83 -26.99 -4.49
N ARG A 101 2.99 -25.95 -4.50
CA ARG A 101 2.32 -25.41 -5.69
C ARG A 101 2.91 -24.06 -6.13
N GLY A 102 4.08 -23.68 -5.60
CA GLY A 102 4.77 -22.44 -5.92
C GLY A 102 4.00 -21.16 -5.55
N ARG A 103 3.03 -21.24 -4.62
CA ARG A 103 2.27 -20.07 -4.17
C ARG A 103 3.13 -19.21 -3.26
N MET A 104 2.92 -17.89 -3.30
CA MET A 104 3.60 -16.94 -2.43
C MET A 104 2.82 -15.63 -2.30
N VAL A 105 3.17 -14.82 -1.31
CA VAL A 105 2.82 -13.40 -1.27
C VAL A 105 3.79 -12.62 -2.15
N CYS A 106 3.26 -11.76 -3.02
CA CYS A 106 4.02 -10.84 -3.86
C CYS A 106 3.62 -9.39 -3.55
N TYR A 107 4.51 -8.45 -3.84
CA TYR A 107 4.32 -7.04 -3.58
C TYR A 107 4.46 -6.25 -4.88
N GLU A 108 3.48 -5.45 -5.22
CA GLU A 108 3.47 -4.60 -6.41
C GLU A 108 3.82 -3.16 -6.01
N LEU A 109 4.96 -2.68 -6.52
CA LEU A 109 5.34 -1.27 -6.42
C LEU A 109 4.49 -0.47 -7.40
N MET A 110 3.78 0.52 -6.89
CA MET A 110 2.99 1.44 -7.68
C MET A 110 3.59 2.82 -7.60
N LEU A 111 3.81 3.44 -8.76
CA LEU A 111 4.20 4.84 -8.87
C LEU A 111 2.93 5.66 -9.08
N VAL A 112 2.78 6.73 -8.31
CA VAL A 112 1.59 7.58 -8.27
C VAL A 112 2.02 9.02 -8.52
N ASP A 113 1.14 9.83 -9.13
CA ASP A 113 1.34 11.26 -9.41
C ASP A 113 2.69 11.55 -10.09
N ASP A 114 2.87 11.07 -11.33
CA ASP A 114 4.10 11.26 -12.13
C ASP A 114 5.40 10.86 -11.39
N HIS A 115 5.35 9.75 -10.66
CA HIS A 115 6.45 9.19 -9.87
C HIS A 115 6.86 10.02 -8.64
N SER A 116 6.05 11.01 -8.24
CA SER A 116 6.30 11.82 -7.04
C SER A 116 5.88 11.14 -5.73
N SER A 117 5.12 10.04 -5.82
CA SER A 117 4.85 9.17 -4.68
C SER A 117 4.79 7.71 -5.09
N CYS A 118 4.90 6.81 -4.11
CA CYS A 118 4.78 5.37 -4.35
C CYS A 118 3.95 4.68 -3.27
N ALA A 119 3.42 3.52 -3.63
CA ALA A 119 2.62 2.68 -2.76
C ALA A 119 2.92 1.21 -3.03
N LEU A 120 2.62 0.34 -2.07
CA LEU A 120 2.67 -1.10 -2.24
C LEU A 120 1.27 -1.67 -2.33
N ARG A 121 1.04 -2.59 -3.26
CA ARG A 121 -0.15 -3.44 -3.28
C ARG A 121 0.25 -4.89 -3.03
N VAL A 122 -0.53 -5.62 -2.26
CA VAL A 122 -0.27 -7.04 -1.99
C VAL A 122 -1.00 -7.88 -3.04
N ARG A 123 -0.29 -8.85 -3.60
CA ARG A 123 -0.78 -9.81 -4.60
C ARG A 123 -0.50 -11.23 -4.13
N LYS A 124 -1.30 -12.18 -4.60
CA LYS A 124 -0.96 -13.60 -4.50
C LYS A 124 -0.27 -14.02 -5.79
N GLY A 125 0.94 -14.56 -5.67
CA GLY A 125 1.67 -15.17 -6.77
C GLY A 125 1.51 -16.69 -6.79
N THR A 126 1.52 -17.28 -7.98
CA THR A 126 1.67 -18.73 -8.20
C THR A 126 2.72 -18.94 -9.28
N ARG A 127 3.82 -19.64 -8.98
CA ARG A 127 4.83 -19.99 -9.99
C ARG A 127 4.22 -20.91 -11.04
N GLU A 128 4.47 -20.58 -12.30
CA GLU A 128 4.12 -21.34 -13.49
C GLU A 128 5.38 -21.48 -14.37
N GLU A 129 5.32 -22.29 -15.41
CA GLU A 129 6.48 -22.59 -16.28
C GLU A 129 7.12 -21.33 -16.88
N HIS A 130 6.30 -20.33 -17.20
CA HIS A 130 6.73 -19.09 -17.87
C HIS A 130 6.72 -17.85 -16.95
N GLY A 131 6.71 -18.03 -15.62
CA GLY A 131 6.81 -16.92 -14.68
C GLY A 131 5.89 -17.06 -13.47
N ILE A 132 5.28 -15.95 -13.06
CA ILE A 132 4.39 -15.91 -11.90
C ILE A 132 3.04 -15.37 -12.34
N ARG A 133 1.98 -16.16 -12.12
CA ARG A 133 0.61 -15.68 -12.25
C ARG A 133 0.20 -14.93 -10.98
N TYR A 134 -0.24 -13.70 -11.15
CA TYR A 134 -0.67 -12.84 -10.05
C TYR A 134 -2.20 -12.80 -9.95
N SER A 135 -2.75 -13.04 -8.76
CA SER A 135 -4.15 -12.77 -8.46
C SER A 135 -4.27 -11.69 -7.38
N ARG A 136 -5.38 -10.96 -7.42
CA ARG A 136 -5.74 -10.00 -6.36
C ARG A 136 -6.08 -10.75 -5.08
N ILE A 137 -5.91 -10.09 -3.94
CA ILE A 137 -6.46 -10.49 -2.65
C ILE A 137 -7.57 -9.51 -2.27
N HIS A 138 -8.61 -9.93 -1.56
CA HIS A 138 -9.70 -9.03 -1.18
C HIS A 138 -9.40 -8.29 0.13
N SER A 139 -8.61 -8.89 1.02
CA SER A 139 -8.18 -8.27 2.26
C SER A 139 -6.87 -8.86 2.78
N LEU A 140 -6.05 -8.04 3.44
CA LEU A 140 -4.90 -8.54 4.22
C LEU A 140 -5.33 -9.49 5.34
N TYR A 141 -6.58 -9.40 5.79
CA TYR A 141 -7.12 -10.29 6.82
C TYR A 141 -7.06 -11.77 6.42
N GLU A 142 -7.24 -12.06 5.13
CA GLU A 142 -7.10 -13.42 4.58
C GLU A 142 -5.71 -14.02 4.76
N LEU A 143 -4.69 -13.17 4.91
CA LEU A 143 -3.30 -13.57 5.10
C LEU A 143 -2.84 -13.46 6.56
N LEU A 144 -3.52 -12.64 7.37
CA LEU A 144 -3.11 -12.31 8.75
C LEU A 144 -3.83 -13.13 9.82
N TYR A 145 -5.08 -13.56 9.60
CA TYR A 145 -5.87 -14.23 10.64
C TYR A 145 -5.57 -15.73 10.75
N GLU A 146 -5.71 -16.45 9.62
CA GLU A 146 -5.28 -17.84 9.47
C GLU A 146 -4.31 -17.90 8.29
N PRO A 147 -3.02 -17.56 8.51
CA PRO A 147 -2.06 -17.43 7.43
C PRO A 147 -1.95 -18.74 6.63
N PRO A 148 -2.17 -18.70 5.30
CA PRO A 148 -1.88 -19.84 4.44
C PRO A 148 -0.41 -20.27 4.56
N LYS A 149 -0.13 -21.56 4.34
CA LYS A 149 1.24 -22.13 4.46
C LYS A 149 2.32 -21.47 3.60
N TYR A 150 1.92 -20.74 2.55
CA TYR A 150 2.84 -20.02 1.68
C TYR A 150 3.18 -18.60 2.18
N VAL A 151 2.54 -18.14 3.27
CA VAL A 151 2.83 -16.87 3.92
C VAL A 151 3.96 -17.10 4.91
N LYS A 152 5.11 -16.47 4.68
CA LYS A 152 6.31 -16.57 5.51
C LYS A 152 6.22 -15.63 6.72
N GLU A 153 7.07 -15.85 7.72
CA GLU A 153 7.15 -14.96 8.88
C GLU A 153 7.47 -13.50 8.47
N GLU A 154 8.37 -13.34 7.51
CA GLU A 154 8.71 -12.03 6.93
C GLU A 154 7.49 -11.37 6.27
N ASP A 155 6.63 -12.16 5.60
CA ASP A 155 5.39 -11.65 5.04
C ASP A 155 4.48 -11.13 6.13
N LEU A 156 4.32 -11.87 7.23
CA LEU A 156 3.47 -11.45 8.34
C LEU A 156 3.94 -10.13 8.94
N ARG A 157 5.25 -9.90 9.04
CA ARG A 157 5.81 -8.62 9.52
C ARG A 157 5.44 -7.47 8.58
N ILE A 158 5.63 -7.66 7.28
CA ILE A 158 5.27 -6.67 6.25
C ILE A 158 3.75 -6.41 6.26
N LEU A 159 2.93 -7.47 6.21
CA LEU A 159 1.47 -7.40 6.15
C LEU A 159 0.89 -6.70 7.39
N ARG A 160 1.45 -6.93 8.58
CA ARG A 160 1.06 -6.24 9.82
C ARG A 160 1.36 -4.73 9.73
N GLN A 161 2.53 -4.36 9.22
CA GLN A 161 2.90 -2.95 9.03
C GLN A 161 1.99 -2.26 8.01
N LEU A 162 1.67 -2.93 6.89
CA LEU A 162 0.69 -2.42 5.91
C LEU A 162 -0.71 -2.26 6.53
N SER A 163 -1.17 -3.25 7.29
CA SER A 163 -2.46 -3.19 7.98
C SER A 163 -2.54 -2.04 8.99
N ALA A 164 -1.43 -1.71 9.67
CA ALA A 164 -1.37 -0.64 10.65
C ALA A 164 -1.61 0.77 10.05
N GLN A 165 -1.41 0.93 8.73
CA GLN A 165 -1.74 2.18 8.04
C GLN A 165 -3.24 2.48 8.03
N ASN A 166 -4.11 1.49 8.28
CA ASN A 166 -5.57 1.61 8.23
C ASN A 166 -6.07 2.26 6.92
N ALA A 167 -5.38 1.99 5.82
CA ALA A 167 -5.66 2.57 4.51
C ALA A 167 -6.99 2.02 3.94
N PRO A 168 -8.03 2.86 3.75
CA PRO A 168 -9.26 2.42 3.13
C PRO A 168 -8.97 1.95 1.70
N TYR A 169 -9.45 0.75 1.35
CA TYR A 169 -9.21 0.14 0.04
C TYR A 169 -7.72 -0.06 -0.31
N GLY A 170 -6.84 -0.26 0.69
CA GLY A 170 -5.41 -0.44 0.45
C GLY A 170 -5.07 -1.60 -0.52
N GLN A 171 -5.89 -2.64 -0.56
CA GLN A 171 -5.79 -3.73 -1.55
C GLN A 171 -6.01 -3.29 -3.01
N GLU A 172 -6.76 -2.21 -3.24
CA GLU A 172 -7.00 -1.65 -4.58
C GLU A 172 -6.09 -0.45 -4.85
N ARG A 173 -6.01 0.49 -3.92
CA ARG A 173 -5.27 1.76 -4.08
C ARG A 173 -3.81 1.69 -3.65
N GLY A 174 -3.42 0.62 -2.96
CA GLY A 174 -2.12 0.47 -2.34
C GLY A 174 -2.02 1.12 -0.97
N TYR A 175 -0.94 0.77 -0.29
CA TYR A 175 -0.49 1.31 0.98
C TYR A 175 0.66 2.26 0.70
N THR A 176 0.46 3.55 0.96
CA THR A 176 1.41 4.58 0.59
C THR A 176 2.73 4.44 1.37
N LEU A 177 3.85 4.60 0.66
CA LEU A 177 5.18 4.64 1.25
C LEU A 177 5.61 6.10 1.41
N LYS A 178 6.01 6.49 2.62
CA LYS A 178 6.49 7.86 2.93
C LYS A 178 7.61 7.83 3.95
N GLY A 179 8.57 8.74 3.76
CA GLY A 179 9.62 9.01 4.74
C GLY A 179 10.43 7.76 5.09
N HIS A 180 10.87 7.70 6.35
CA HIS A 180 11.71 6.61 6.87
C HIS A 180 10.97 5.27 6.91
N GLU A 181 9.76 5.26 7.48
CA GLU A 181 8.93 4.06 7.58
C GLU A 181 8.64 3.42 6.22
N GLY A 182 8.41 4.26 5.19
CA GLY A 182 8.23 3.77 3.82
C GLY A 182 9.50 3.19 3.21
N GLY A 183 10.67 3.79 3.49
CA GLY A 183 11.97 3.29 3.04
C GLY A 183 12.30 1.93 3.65
N GLU A 184 12.16 1.80 4.97
CA GLU A 184 12.35 0.53 5.69
C GLU A 184 11.41 -0.57 5.20
N LEU A 185 10.14 -0.22 4.97
CA LEU A 185 9.16 -1.15 4.44
C LEU A 185 9.48 -1.60 3.01
N LEU A 186 9.93 -0.68 2.15
CA LEU A 186 10.35 -1.01 0.80
C LEU A 186 11.57 -1.93 0.80
N GLN A 187 12.58 -1.64 1.63
CA GLN A 187 13.78 -2.48 1.76
C GLN A 187 13.40 -3.89 2.22
N ARG A 188 12.58 -4.01 3.27
CA ARG A 188 12.12 -5.32 3.76
C ARG A 188 11.37 -6.11 2.68
N VAL A 189 10.55 -5.45 1.88
CA VAL A 189 9.85 -6.06 0.75
C VAL A 189 10.82 -6.51 -0.34
N LEU A 190 11.83 -5.71 -0.64
CA LEU A 190 12.87 -6.01 -1.62
C LEU A 190 13.72 -7.21 -1.19
N ASP A 191 14.07 -7.30 0.10
CA ASP A 191 14.80 -8.42 0.71
C ASP A 191 14.04 -9.76 0.56
N THR A 192 12.72 -9.71 0.40
CA THR A 192 11.94 -10.93 0.13
C THR A 192 12.15 -11.51 -1.26
N GLY A 193 12.73 -10.73 -2.19
CA GLY A 193 12.87 -11.08 -3.60
C GLY A 193 11.54 -11.22 -4.34
N ARG A 194 10.44 -10.67 -3.82
CA ARG A 194 9.06 -10.83 -4.34
C ARG A 194 8.38 -9.51 -4.71
N LEU A 195 9.18 -8.46 -4.95
CA LEU A 195 8.72 -7.17 -5.44
C LEU A 195 8.55 -7.20 -6.97
N MET A 196 7.40 -6.76 -7.47
CA MET A 196 7.10 -6.60 -8.88
C MET A 196 6.76 -5.14 -9.17
N PHE A 197 6.85 -4.74 -10.44
CA PHE A 197 6.39 -3.44 -10.91
C PHE A 197 5.20 -3.58 -11.87
N ILE A 198 5.40 -4.30 -12.98
CA ILE A 198 4.38 -4.53 -14.01
C ILE A 198 4.27 -6.04 -14.28
N GLU A 199 3.04 -6.52 -14.49
CA GLU A 199 2.81 -7.92 -14.89
C GLU A 199 3.53 -8.23 -16.21
N GLY A 200 4.23 -9.36 -16.28
CA GLY A 200 5.04 -9.76 -17.44
C GLY A 200 6.50 -9.32 -17.37
N LEU A 201 6.87 -8.42 -16.46
CA LEU A 201 8.27 -8.18 -16.12
C LEU A 201 8.74 -9.13 -15.00
N PRO A 202 10.03 -9.53 -15.00
CA PRO A 202 10.64 -10.20 -13.86
C PRO A 202 10.50 -9.41 -12.56
N LEU A 203 10.57 -10.12 -11.44
CA LEU A 203 10.62 -9.51 -10.11
C LEU A 203 11.85 -8.59 -10.00
N LEU A 204 11.65 -7.43 -9.37
CA LEU A 204 12.69 -6.44 -9.15
C LEU A 204 13.79 -7.02 -8.25
N GLN A 205 15.03 -6.68 -8.57
CA GLN A 205 16.20 -7.12 -7.83
C GLN A 205 16.78 -5.98 -7.00
N GLN A 206 17.48 -6.34 -5.93
CA GLN A 206 18.31 -5.39 -5.18
C GLN A 206 19.47 -4.94 -6.07
N GLY A 207 19.50 -3.66 -6.42
CA GLY A 207 20.63 -3.05 -7.12
C GLY A 207 21.77 -2.67 -6.17
N ALA A 208 22.88 -2.20 -6.75
CA ALA A 208 23.94 -1.57 -5.97
C ALA A 208 23.49 -0.19 -5.45
N GLU A 209 23.96 0.20 -4.27
CA GLU A 209 23.77 1.56 -3.79
C GLU A 209 24.41 2.56 -4.76
N ARG A 210 23.64 3.59 -5.17
CA ARG A 210 24.13 4.63 -6.09
C ARG A 210 24.29 5.95 -5.35
N ARG A 211 25.36 6.67 -5.65
CA ARG A 211 25.59 8.00 -5.06
C ARG A 211 24.95 9.08 -5.92
N ALA A 212 23.74 9.50 -5.56
CA ALA A 212 23.01 10.46 -6.35
C ALA A 212 23.36 11.92 -6.02
N GLN A 213 23.30 12.74 -7.07
CA GLN A 213 23.50 14.18 -7.04
C GLN A 213 22.31 14.86 -7.70
N PHE A 214 21.73 15.83 -7.02
CA PHE A 214 20.68 16.66 -7.59
C PHE A 214 21.31 17.76 -8.46
N ARG A 215 20.82 17.91 -9.69
CA ARG A 215 21.25 18.93 -10.66
C ARG A 215 20.01 19.64 -11.23
N TRP A 216 20.07 20.97 -11.33
CA TRP A 216 19.10 21.72 -12.13
C TRP A 216 19.50 21.64 -13.60
N VAL A 217 18.64 21.07 -14.43
CA VAL A 217 18.85 20.95 -15.87
C VAL A 217 17.95 21.95 -16.57
N ARG A 218 18.55 22.78 -17.43
CA ARG A 218 17.80 23.74 -18.25
C ARG A 218 17.14 23.00 -19.41
N LEU A 219 15.83 23.21 -19.59
CA LEU A 219 15.02 22.66 -20.67
C LEU A 219 15.08 23.59 -21.89
N ASP A 220 14.69 23.06 -23.06
CA ASP A 220 14.72 23.80 -24.33
C ASP A 220 13.81 25.03 -24.34
N ASN A 221 12.71 24.98 -23.57
CA ASN A 221 11.80 26.11 -23.38
C ASN A 221 12.37 27.21 -22.45
N GLY A 222 13.56 27.02 -21.90
CA GLY A 222 14.23 27.93 -20.98
C GLY A 222 13.93 27.70 -19.50
N ASP A 223 12.99 26.81 -19.16
CA ASP A 223 12.69 26.43 -17.78
C ASP A 223 13.77 25.53 -17.20
N TYR A 224 13.69 25.24 -15.89
CA TYR A 224 14.59 24.30 -15.22
C TYR A 224 13.80 23.15 -14.62
N ARG A 225 14.35 21.94 -14.73
CA ARG A 225 13.86 20.74 -14.04
C ARG A 225 14.94 20.20 -13.11
N GLY A 226 14.54 19.82 -11.91
CA GLY A 226 15.39 19.08 -10.99
C GLY A 226 15.56 17.64 -11.50
N MET A 227 16.79 17.19 -11.65
CA MET A 227 17.11 15.83 -12.06
C MET A 227 18.19 15.23 -11.17
N TRP A 228 18.13 13.91 -11.00
CA TRP A 228 19.08 13.14 -10.22
C TRP A 228 20.09 12.45 -11.13
N TYR A 229 21.35 12.41 -10.72
CA TYR A 229 22.45 11.81 -11.47
C TYR A 229 23.32 10.93 -10.59
N CYS A 230 23.79 9.81 -11.12
CA CYS A 230 24.89 9.02 -10.57
C CYS A 230 26.08 9.11 -11.53
N GLY A 231 27.11 9.87 -11.14
CA GLY A 231 28.14 10.30 -12.10
C GLY A 231 27.51 11.18 -13.18
N GLU A 232 27.65 10.79 -14.45
CA GLU A 232 27.03 11.48 -15.59
C GLU A 232 25.75 10.81 -16.09
N GLN A 233 25.35 9.68 -15.49
CA GLN A 233 24.13 8.98 -15.87
C GLN A 233 22.92 9.55 -15.10
N PRO A 234 21.83 9.92 -15.79
CA PRO A 234 20.61 10.35 -15.13
C PRO A 234 19.93 9.17 -14.43
N LEU A 235 19.38 9.43 -13.24
CA LEU A 235 18.50 8.52 -12.51
C LEU A 235 17.05 8.90 -12.84
N ASN A 236 16.43 8.13 -13.72
CA ASN A 236 15.14 8.48 -14.33
C ASN A 236 13.96 8.37 -13.35
N CYS A 237 14.06 7.52 -12.33
CA CYS A 237 13.05 7.40 -11.29
C CYS A 237 13.70 7.38 -9.90
N ILE A 238 13.31 8.33 -9.05
CA ILE A 238 13.69 8.40 -7.65
C ILE A 238 12.41 8.31 -6.81
N LEU A 239 12.41 7.38 -5.86
CA LEU A 239 11.34 7.27 -4.86
C LEU A 239 11.71 8.18 -3.67
N PRO A 240 10.87 9.16 -3.32
CA PRO A 240 11.16 10.13 -2.26
C PRO A 240 10.92 9.54 -0.85
N LEU A 241 11.66 8.48 -0.53
CA LEU A 241 11.70 7.82 0.77
C LEU A 241 12.97 8.23 1.52
N ILE A 242 13.12 7.77 2.77
CA ILE A 242 14.34 7.99 3.55
C ILE A 242 14.91 6.60 3.92
N PRO A 243 16.14 6.26 3.45
CA PRO A 243 16.94 6.99 2.46
C PRO A 243 16.23 7.05 1.09
N LEU A 244 16.72 7.89 0.17
CA LEU A 244 16.18 7.91 -1.20
C LEU A 244 16.41 6.55 -1.86
N PHE A 245 15.48 6.11 -2.70
CA PHE A 245 15.67 4.94 -3.55
C PHE A 245 15.68 5.37 -5.01
N TYR A 246 16.50 4.73 -5.83
CA TYR A 246 16.32 4.78 -7.27
C TYR A 246 15.56 3.55 -7.73
N PHE A 247 14.83 3.71 -8.83
CA PHE A 247 14.19 2.62 -9.55
C PHE A 247 14.62 2.67 -11.01
N ASP A 248 15.21 1.59 -11.49
CA ASP A 248 15.71 1.43 -12.85
C ASP A 248 14.87 0.38 -13.56
N ILE A 249 14.00 0.82 -14.48
CA ILE A 249 13.07 -0.08 -15.18
C ILE A 249 13.79 -0.98 -16.18
N ASP A 250 14.91 -0.51 -16.74
CA ASP A 250 15.66 -1.22 -17.77
C ASP A 250 16.46 -2.37 -17.15
N THR A 251 17.15 -2.09 -16.03
CA THR A 251 17.88 -3.12 -15.28
C THR A 251 16.98 -3.91 -14.33
N LYS A 252 15.76 -3.42 -14.06
CA LYS A 252 14.79 -3.99 -13.10
C LYS A 252 15.33 -4.00 -11.68
N GLU A 253 16.10 -2.97 -11.34
CA GLU A 253 16.76 -2.83 -10.05
C GLU A 253 16.11 -1.72 -9.21
N VAL A 254 16.04 -1.96 -7.91
CA VAL A 254 15.71 -0.97 -6.90
C VAL A 254 16.81 -1.02 -5.85
N ALA A 255 17.31 0.13 -5.42
CA ALA A 255 18.24 0.21 -4.29
C ALA A 255 18.30 1.61 -3.71
N THR A 256 18.91 1.70 -2.54
CA THR A 256 19.17 2.95 -1.86
C THR A 256 20.10 3.84 -2.69
N SER A 257 19.92 5.14 -2.49
CA SER A 257 20.70 6.18 -3.12
C SER A 257 21.20 7.15 -2.06
N SER A 258 22.51 7.13 -1.77
CA SER A 258 23.10 8.08 -0.83
C SER A 258 23.24 9.46 -1.47
N THR A 259 22.88 10.48 -0.71
CA THR A 259 23.10 11.89 -1.07
C THR A 259 24.15 12.48 -0.14
N ARG A 260 25.08 13.26 -0.69
CA ARG A 260 26.15 13.90 0.12
C ARG A 260 25.69 15.15 0.87
N SER A 261 24.42 15.55 0.77
CA SER A 261 23.94 16.79 1.37
C SER A 261 22.45 16.71 1.64
N THR A 262 22.02 17.20 2.81
CA THR A 262 20.64 17.60 3.05
C THR A 262 20.20 18.46 1.87
N ILE A 263 19.23 17.99 1.10
CA ILE A 263 18.67 18.71 -0.03
C ILE A 263 17.83 19.84 0.55
N ALA A 264 18.49 20.90 1.04
CA ALA A 264 17.86 22.20 1.04
C ALA A 264 17.62 22.49 -0.43
N CYS A 265 16.36 22.46 -0.86
CA CYS A 265 15.91 22.81 -2.20
C CYS A 265 16.58 24.11 -2.62
N ARG A 266 17.75 24.04 -3.25
CA ARG A 266 18.41 25.23 -3.77
C ARG A 266 17.50 25.72 -4.88
N PRO A 267 17.02 26.98 -4.84
CA PRO A 267 16.16 27.48 -5.90
C PRO A 267 16.87 27.32 -7.25
N PRO A 268 16.12 27.10 -8.34
CA PRO A 268 16.71 27.06 -9.67
C PRO A 268 17.52 28.35 -9.90
N PRO A 269 18.65 28.27 -10.64
CA PRO A 269 19.41 29.47 -10.96
C PRO A 269 18.49 30.49 -11.64
N PRO A 270 18.57 31.79 -11.29
CA PRO A 270 17.68 32.78 -11.86
C PRO A 270 17.82 32.80 -13.38
N CYS A 271 16.68 32.73 -14.09
CA CYS A 271 16.66 32.92 -15.53
C CYS A 271 17.25 34.31 -15.83
N ARG A 272 18.46 34.36 -16.41
CA ARG A 272 19.00 35.60 -16.96
C ARG A 272 18.03 36.06 -18.04
N LYS A 273 17.21 37.07 -17.74
CA LYS A 273 16.52 37.83 -18.77
C LYS A 273 17.62 38.41 -19.66
N ASN A 274 17.61 38.07 -20.95
CA ASN A 274 18.47 38.74 -21.92
C ASN A 274 18.13 40.24 -21.86
N SER A 275 18.96 41.02 -21.19
CA SER A 275 18.93 42.48 -21.28
C SER A 275 19.51 42.83 -22.64
N SER A 276 18.66 42.80 -23.67
CA SER A 276 18.90 43.51 -24.92
C SER A 276 18.74 45.00 -24.63
N THR A 277 19.75 45.59 -23.98
CA THR A 277 19.97 47.04 -24.02
C THR A 277 20.51 47.38 -25.41
N ALA A 278 19.60 47.59 -26.36
CA ALA A 278 19.92 48.36 -27.54
C ALA A 278 20.11 49.82 -27.11
N SER A 279 21.38 50.21 -26.99
CA SER A 279 21.79 51.62 -26.96
C SER A 279 21.43 52.23 -28.32
N SER A 280 20.42 53.09 -28.35
CA SER A 280 20.22 54.05 -29.44
C SER A 280 20.36 55.45 -28.86
N GLN A 281 21.60 55.95 -28.82
CA GLN A 281 21.85 57.39 -28.82
C GLN A 281 21.52 57.92 -30.22
N PRO A 282 20.70 58.98 -30.37
CA PRO A 282 20.69 59.74 -31.61
C PRO A 282 21.93 60.63 -31.65
N ARG A 283 22.69 60.53 -32.75
CA ARG A 283 23.65 61.56 -33.16
C ARG A 283 22.88 62.72 -33.78
N THR A 284 23.36 63.92 -33.43
CA THR A 284 23.11 65.27 -33.97
C THR A 284 21.72 65.85 -33.76
#